data_AF-A0A811GEC0-F1
#
_entry.id   AF-A0A811GEC0-F1
#
_cell.length_a   1.000
_cell.length_b   1.000
_cell.length_c   1.000
_cell.angle_alpha   90.00
_cell.angle_beta   90.00
_cell.angle_gamma   90.00
#
_symmetry.space_group_name_H-M   'P 1'
#
loop_
_entity.id
_entity.type
_entity.pdbx_description
1 polymer ?
#
loop_
_entity_poly.entity_id
_entity_poly.type
_entity_poly.pdbx_seq_one_letter_code
_entity_poly.pdbx_strand_id
1 'polypeptide(L)'
;MQTRVFKDLDFPKAKLLESIQEFCDRNDYSYCQHQDSTDVKQIFLVTCRGMKDARLEVFNKNDGTTSFNYRTGQNQDVSFKLADHLSTKVPAEKGTSTVVLVGYTVDDIESAIQLMTEKKHESGESFFSYSKQVSDTQTRFEIVNKFYKDKLHVTVFITKTVNIQGRRLSCYEEFAFQMTDLLNTADLAKVISKTDETSIQLLEPQMLIKQLEKSLDPIYKHLPNSIQKLLLSSITLKSIRVSLPDYSCLVYPDLRCIEGAIKNILYCFDDIEYKELGDLFEYKKCTGHVLKQDIVEIINKEALVKELNKAYSFYCNHRHSLFHMAEIVDASRLVSNLDKAIDLTDDIYNLLKGVYKAHHGYSD
;
A
#
# COMPACT_ATOMS: atom_id res chain seq x y z
N MET A 1 -9.70 32.39 -17.21
CA MET A 1 -9.00 31.13 -16.90
C MET A 1 -8.54 31.19 -15.45
N GLN A 2 -9.07 30.34 -14.57
CA GLN A 2 -8.50 30.21 -13.22
C GLN A 2 -7.09 29.64 -13.35
N THR A 3 -6.09 30.35 -12.84
CA THR A 3 -4.71 29.88 -12.81
C THR A 3 -4.63 28.67 -11.88
N ARG A 4 -4.57 27.45 -12.42
CA ARG A 4 -4.42 26.23 -11.62
C ARG A 4 -3.10 26.33 -10.82
N VAL A 5 -3.19 26.17 -9.50
CA VAL A 5 -2.06 26.33 -8.58
C VAL A 5 -1.45 24.96 -8.30
N PHE A 6 -0.17 24.79 -8.67
CA PHE A 6 0.60 23.57 -8.45
C PHE A 6 1.62 23.72 -7.31
N LYS A 7 1.16 24.23 -6.16
CA LYS A 7 2.00 24.45 -4.97
C LYS A 7 1.43 23.70 -3.78
N ASP A 8 2.30 23.22 -2.91
CA ASP A 8 1.96 22.62 -1.61
C ASP A 8 0.93 21.49 -1.73
N LEU A 9 1.11 20.64 -2.74
CA LEU A 9 0.22 19.52 -3.03
C LEU A 9 0.55 18.33 -2.12
N ASP A 10 -0.49 17.66 -1.63
CA ASP A 10 -0.40 16.36 -0.97
C ASP A 10 -0.18 15.25 -2.01
N PHE A 11 0.86 15.40 -2.83
CA PHE A 11 1.16 14.48 -3.91
C PHE A 11 1.86 13.23 -3.34
N PRO A 12 1.37 12.02 -3.66
CA PRO A 12 2.02 10.78 -3.25
C PRO A 12 3.34 10.60 -4.04
N LYS A 13 4.47 10.99 -3.43
CA LYS A 13 5.80 11.00 -4.06
C LYS A 13 6.21 9.66 -4.68
N ALA A 14 5.75 8.55 -4.09
CA ALA A 14 5.90 7.20 -4.62
C ALA A 14 5.35 7.02 -6.05
N LYS A 15 4.32 7.77 -6.43
CA LYS A 15 3.63 7.68 -7.72
C LYS A 15 4.20 8.62 -8.79
N LEU A 16 5.26 9.39 -8.47
CA LEU A 16 5.78 10.43 -9.35
C LEU A 16 6.23 9.88 -10.71
N LEU A 17 7.14 8.90 -10.68
CA LEU A 17 7.75 8.37 -11.91
C LEU A 17 6.71 7.64 -12.77
N GLU A 18 5.85 6.81 -12.16
CA GLU A 18 4.73 6.16 -12.87
C GLU A 18 3.83 7.18 -13.54
N SER A 19 3.45 8.25 -12.84
CA SER A 19 2.54 9.24 -13.39
C SER A 19 3.18 10.06 -14.53
N ILE A 20 4.51 10.23 -14.52
CA ILE A 20 5.23 10.83 -15.64
C ILE A 20 5.28 9.85 -16.82
N GLN A 21 5.60 8.57 -16.58
CA GLN A 21 5.62 7.54 -17.62
C GLN A 21 4.25 7.36 -18.27
N GLU A 22 3.18 7.25 -17.47
CA GLU A 22 1.78 7.16 -17.94
C GLU A 22 1.41 8.34 -18.85
N PHE A 23 1.83 9.55 -18.47
CA PHE A 23 1.64 10.73 -19.31
C PHE A 23 2.43 10.63 -20.61
N CYS A 24 3.69 10.23 -20.56
CA CYS A 24 4.55 10.10 -21.74
C CYS A 24 4.02 9.05 -22.73
N ASP A 25 3.65 7.86 -22.25
CA ASP A 25 3.14 6.77 -23.08
C ASP A 25 1.86 7.15 -23.83
N ARG A 26 0.94 7.86 -23.14
CA ARG A 26 -0.31 8.32 -23.74
C ARG A 26 -0.13 9.36 -24.84
N ASN A 27 1.01 10.04 -24.86
CA ASN A 27 1.27 11.13 -25.79
C ASN A 27 2.42 10.82 -26.76
N ASP A 28 2.96 9.59 -26.78
CA ASP A 28 4.14 9.21 -27.57
C ASP A 28 5.36 10.12 -27.28
N TYR A 29 5.56 10.45 -26.00
CA TYR A 29 6.70 11.22 -25.52
C TYR A 29 7.69 10.32 -24.79
N SER A 30 8.91 10.81 -24.59
CA SER A 30 9.87 10.21 -23.66
C SER A 30 10.28 11.24 -22.61
N TYR A 31 10.81 10.77 -21.48
CA TYR A 31 11.38 11.65 -20.46
C TYR A 31 12.72 11.15 -19.95
N CYS A 32 13.49 12.07 -19.39
CA CYS A 32 14.67 11.75 -18.59
C CYS A 32 14.77 12.69 -17.38
N GLN A 33 15.43 12.21 -16.33
CA GLN A 33 15.77 13.03 -15.19
C GLN A 33 17.06 13.81 -15.47
N HIS A 34 17.03 15.12 -15.24
CA HIS A 34 18.17 16.00 -15.50
C HIS A 34 19.24 15.83 -14.41
N GLN A 35 20.52 16.03 -14.79
CA GLN A 35 21.69 15.84 -13.91
C GLN A 35 21.66 16.74 -12.66
N ASP A 36 21.18 17.97 -12.78
CA ASP A 36 21.00 18.92 -11.66
C ASP A 36 19.89 18.52 -10.65
N SER A 37 19.30 17.33 -10.78
CA SER A 37 18.30 16.85 -9.83
C SER A 37 18.93 16.57 -8.46
N THR A 38 18.18 16.89 -7.42
CA THR A 38 18.49 16.65 -6.02
C THR A 38 17.25 16.09 -5.31
N ASP A 39 17.39 15.63 -4.06
CA ASP A 39 16.26 15.14 -3.27
C ASP A 39 15.16 16.19 -3.06
N VAL A 40 15.57 17.46 -2.92
CA VAL A 40 14.68 18.61 -2.70
C VAL A 40 14.09 19.14 -4.00
N LYS A 41 14.85 19.06 -5.10
CA LYS A 41 14.46 19.57 -6.42
C LYS A 41 14.78 18.54 -7.49
N GLN A 42 13.77 17.79 -7.94
CA GLN A 42 13.89 16.88 -9.08
C GLN A 42 13.51 17.63 -10.36
N ILE A 43 14.21 17.34 -11.45
CA ILE A 43 14.02 18.04 -12.72
C ILE A 43 13.83 17.00 -13.82
N PHE A 44 12.72 17.11 -14.53
CA PHE A 44 12.38 16.21 -15.63
C PHE A 44 12.34 16.96 -16.95
N LEU A 45 12.98 16.39 -17.96
CA LEU A 45 12.89 16.82 -19.35
C LEU A 45 11.99 15.87 -20.12
N VAL A 46 10.95 16.40 -20.76
CA VAL A 46 10.06 15.63 -21.64
C VAL A 46 10.40 15.98 -23.08
N THR A 47 10.81 14.96 -23.84
CA THR A 47 11.17 15.07 -25.26
C THR A 47 9.95 14.74 -26.11
N CYS A 48 9.62 15.67 -27.01
CA CYS A 48 8.51 15.53 -27.97
C CYS A 48 9.09 15.66 -29.38
N ARG A 49 8.83 14.70 -30.28
CA ARG A 49 9.38 14.73 -31.64
C ARG A 49 8.96 16.01 -32.37
N GLY A 50 9.94 16.73 -32.90
CA GLY A 50 9.71 17.98 -33.64
C GLY A 50 9.42 19.22 -32.78
N MET A 51 9.50 19.12 -31.45
CA MET A 51 9.38 20.25 -30.53
C MET A 51 10.63 20.38 -29.65
N LYS A 52 10.77 21.55 -29.02
CA LYS A 52 11.77 21.75 -27.97
C LYS A 52 11.34 21.01 -26.69
N ASP A 53 12.31 20.60 -25.90
CA ASP A 53 12.06 19.88 -24.65
C ASP A 53 11.27 20.72 -23.65
N ALA A 54 10.33 20.06 -22.97
CA ALA A 54 9.59 20.63 -21.86
C ALA A 54 10.35 20.36 -20.55
N ARG A 55 10.41 21.36 -19.67
CA ARG A 55 11.09 21.24 -18.37
C ARG A 55 10.06 21.35 -17.26
N LEU A 56 10.01 20.33 -16.41
CA LEU A 56 9.23 20.34 -15.18
C LEU A 56 10.19 20.27 -13.99
N GLU A 57 10.08 21.22 -13.07
CA GLU A 57 10.77 21.14 -11.79
C GLU A 57 9.78 20.70 -10.70
N VAL A 58 10.17 19.70 -9.91
CA VAL A 58 9.40 19.11 -8.83
C VAL A 58 10.12 19.41 -7.52
N PHE A 59 9.49 20.19 -6.64
CA PHE A 59 10.05 20.58 -5.36
C PHE A 59 9.44 19.76 -4.23
N ASN A 60 10.24 18.94 -3.56
CA ASN A 60 9.86 18.15 -2.40
C ASN A 60 10.17 18.94 -1.12
N LYS A 61 9.13 19.28 -0.35
CA LYS A 61 9.26 20.07 0.87
C LYS A 61 9.44 19.19 2.10
N ASN A 62 9.97 19.79 3.17
CA ASN A 62 10.24 19.14 4.46
C ASN A 62 8.96 18.81 5.27
N ASP A 63 7.79 19.30 4.84
CA ASP A 63 6.49 18.98 5.45
C ASP A 63 5.75 17.84 4.71
N GLY A 64 6.45 17.17 3.79
CA GLY A 64 5.90 16.09 2.96
C GLY A 64 5.25 16.56 1.66
N THR A 65 4.93 17.84 1.50
CA THR A 65 4.23 18.33 0.29
C THR A 65 5.16 18.43 -0.93
N THR A 66 4.55 18.54 -2.11
CA THR A 66 5.25 18.69 -3.40
C THR A 66 4.69 19.87 -4.19
N SER A 67 5.56 20.60 -4.90
CA SER A 67 5.15 21.67 -5.82
C SER A 67 5.72 21.44 -7.21
N PHE A 68 4.93 21.72 -8.25
CA PHE A 68 5.31 21.56 -9.64
C PHE A 68 5.49 22.93 -10.30
N ASN A 69 6.67 23.19 -10.84
CA ASN A 69 6.98 24.41 -11.58
C ASN A 69 7.11 24.09 -13.08
N TYR A 70 6.03 24.34 -13.81
CA TYR A 70 5.97 24.14 -15.26
C TYR A 70 6.47 25.35 -16.06
N ARG A 71 6.60 26.53 -15.43
CA ARG A 71 6.94 27.79 -16.12
C ARG A 71 8.43 27.93 -16.40
N THR A 72 9.10 26.80 -16.69
CA THR A 72 10.52 26.72 -16.97
C THR A 72 10.74 26.02 -18.30
N GLY A 73 11.89 26.28 -18.93
CA GLY A 73 12.20 25.71 -20.25
C GLY A 73 11.46 26.38 -21.40
N GLN A 74 11.58 25.77 -22.58
CA GLN A 74 11.15 26.38 -23.86
C GLN A 74 9.77 25.89 -24.32
N ASN A 75 9.26 24.79 -23.76
CA ASN A 75 7.96 24.21 -24.09
C ASN A 75 7.07 24.13 -22.84
N GLN A 76 6.49 25.28 -22.48
CA GLN A 76 5.70 25.42 -21.25
C GLN A 76 4.31 24.77 -21.35
N ASP A 77 3.80 24.55 -22.56
CA ASP A 77 2.50 23.93 -22.76
C ASP A 77 2.53 22.44 -22.39
N VAL A 78 3.59 21.73 -22.79
CA VAL A 78 3.77 20.31 -22.43
C VAL A 78 4.06 20.17 -20.93
N SER A 79 4.92 21.02 -20.35
CA SER A 79 5.18 20.97 -18.90
C SER A 79 3.93 21.33 -18.09
N PHE A 80 3.08 22.24 -18.58
CA PHE A 80 1.78 22.53 -17.97
C PHE A 80 0.88 21.30 -18.01
N LYS A 81 0.73 20.66 -19.17
CA LYS A 81 -0.08 19.43 -19.31
C LYS A 81 0.41 18.31 -18.40
N LEU A 82 1.74 18.16 -18.24
CA LEU A 82 2.30 17.20 -17.30
C LEU A 82 1.97 17.58 -15.86
N ALA A 83 2.19 18.83 -15.44
CA ALA A 83 1.84 19.29 -14.08
C ALA A 83 0.34 19.12 -13.80
N ASP A 84 -0.51 19.39 -14.80
CA ASP A 84 -1.95 19.17 -14.75
C ASP A 84 -2.28 17.71 -14.53
N HIS A 85 -1.68 16.81 -15.33
CA HIS A 85 -1.82 15.37 -15.19
C HIS A 85 -1.39 14.88 -13.80
N LEU A 86 -0.20 15.26 -13.32
CA LEU A 86 0.28 14.90 -11.98
C LEU A 86 -0.67 15.39 -10.89
N SER A 87 -1.24 16.59 -11.05
CA SER A 87 -2.18 17.13 -10.07
C SER A 87 -3.49 16.33 -9.96
N THR A 88 -3.84 15.53 -10.97
CA THR A 88 -5.00 14.62 -10.90
C THR A 88 -4.80 13.44 -9.95
N LYS A 89 -3.54 13.15 -9.58
CA LYS A 89 -3.16 12.09 -8.63
C LYS A 89 -3.14 12.57 -7.18
N VAL A 90 -3.27 13.86 -6.95
CA VAL A 90 -3.38 14.43 -5.60
C VAL A 90 -4.75 14.02 -5.06
N PRO A 91 -4.82 13.42 -3.85
CA PRO A 91 -6.09 13.12 -3.22
C PRO A 91 -7.01 14.35 -3.17
N ALA A 92 -8.32 14.16 -3.34
CA ALA A 92 -9.28 15.26 -3.27
C ALA A 92 -9.25 15.96 -1.91
N GLU A 93 -8.91 15.23 -0.85
CA GLU A 93 -8.73 15.76 0.49
C GLU A 93 -7.35 16.41 0.64
N LYS A 94 -7.33 17.69 1.01
CA LYS A 94 -6.11 18.43 1.28
C LYS A 94 -5.89 18.58 2.78
N GLY A 95 -4.62 18.57 3.18
CA GLY A 95 -4.19 18.92 4.51
C GLY A 95 -4.21 17.76 5.51
N THR A 96 -4.11 18.15 6.78
CA THR A 96 -4.04 17.21 7.90
C THR A 96 -5.42 16.66 8.21
N SER A 97 -5.54 15.33 8.26
CA SER A 97 -6.72 14.62 8.75
C SER A 97 -6.50 14.17 10.19
N THR A 98 -7.58 14.08 10.97
CA THR A 98 -7.59 13.45 12.30
C THR A 98 -8.57 12.29 12.28
N VAL A 99 -8.12 11.11 12.72
CA VAL A 99 -8.97 9.93 12.95
C VAL A 99 -8.88 9.57 14.43
N VAL A 100 -10.02 9.25 15.04
CA VAL A 100 -10.12 8.83 16.44
C VAL A 100 -10.60 7.39 16.50
N LEU A 101 -9.84 6.55 17.19
CA LEU A 101 -10.16 5.16 17.48
C LEU A 101 -10.32 4.96 18.98
N VAL A 102 -11.07 3.93 19.39
CA VAL A 102 -11.32 3.63 20.80
C VAL A 102 -11.06 2.15 21.08
N GLY A 103 -10.37 1.86 22.17
CA GLY A 103 -10.14 0.50 22.66
C GLY A 103 -8.74 -0.06 22.42
N TYR A 104 -7.80 0.74 21.88
CA TYR A 104 -6.44 0.30 21.54
C TYR A 104 -5.43 0.79 22.58
N THR A 105 -4.45 -0.05 22.90
CA THR A 105 -3.40 0.20 23.89
C THR A 105 -2.13 0.75 23.24
N VAL A 106 -1.16 1.18 24.06
CA VAL A 106 0.15 1.64 23.56
C VAL A 106 0.87 0.50 22.84
N ASP A 107 0.79 -0.73 23.37
CA ASP A 107 1.49 -1.90 22.81
C ASP A 107 0.93 -2.30 21.45
N ASP A 108 -0.40 -2.21 21.26
CA ASP A 108 -1.05 -2.45 19.96
C ASP A 108 -0.49 -1.50 18.89
N ILE A 109 -0.44 -0.20 19.23
CA ILE A 109 0.02 0.85 18.32
C ILE A 109 1.53 0.77 18.09
N GLU A 110 2.31 0.54 19.13
CA GLU A 110 3.77 0.45 19.03
C GLU A 110 4.19 -0.76 18.19
N SER A 111 3.52 -1.90 18.32
CA SER A 111 3.75 -3.08 17.49
C SER A 111 3.52 -2.77 16.01
N ALA A 112 2.42 -2.09 15.67
CA ALA A 112 2.15 -1.68 14.29
C ALA A 112 3.22 -0.70 13.76
N ILE A 113 3.69 0.24 14.59
CA ILE A 113 4.76 1.18 14.22
C ILE A 113 6.10 0.46 14.01
N GLN A 114 6.43 -0.52 14.85
CA GLN A 114 7.64 -1.32 14.71
C GLN A 114 7.68 -2.04 13.37
N LEU A 115 6.57 -2.67 12.95
CA LEU A 115 6.44 -3.29 11.62
C LEU A 115 6.66 -2.30 10.46
N MET A 116 6.31 -1.01 10.63
CA MET A 116 6.62 0.00 9.60
C MET A 116 8.14 0.14 9.42
N THR A 117 8.91 0.08 10.51
CA THR A 117 10.37 0.28 10.47
C THR A 117 11.13 -0.85 9.78
N GLU A 118 10.49 -1.99 9.58
CA GLU A 118 11.06 -3.13 8.84
C GLU A 118 11.14 -2.86 7.34
N LYS A 119 10.32 -1.95 6.82
CA LYS A 119 10.36 -1.58 5.40
C LYS A 119 11.69 -0.89 5.07
N LYS A 120 12.52 -1.56 4.24
CA LYS A 120 13.84 -1.06 3.83
C LYS A 120 13.81 -0.44 2.43
N HIS A 121 14.59 0.63 2.29
CA HIS A 121 15.02 1.16 1.00
C HIS A 121 16.13 0.27 0.42
N GLU A 122 16.42 0.40 -0.88
CA GLU A 122 17.49 -0.34 -1.57
C GLU A 122 18.86 -0.14 -0.94
N SER A 123 19.07 1.00 -0.25
CA SER A 123 20.27 1.29 0.54
C SER A 123 20.39 0.49 1.83
N GLY A 124 19.38 -0.31 2.20
CA GLY A 124 19.27 -1.03 3.47
C GLY A 124 18.75 -0.18 4.64
N GLU A 125 18.56 1.13 4.45
CA GLU A 125 17.99 2.01 5.48
C GLU A 125 16.47 1.83 5.58
N SER A 126 15.92 1.86 6.79
CA SER A 126 14.46 1.89 7.00
C SER A 126 13.83 3.14 6.41
N PHE A 127 12.73 2.97 5.66
CA PHE A 127 11.90 4.07 5.18
C PHE A 127 11.36 4.92 6.33
N PHE A 128 10.99 4.27 7.42
CA PHE A 128 10.33 4.90 8.56
C PHE A 128 11.21 4.86 9.80
N SER A 129 11.10 5.94 10.58
CA SER A 129 11.59 6.02 11.95
C SER A 129 10.54 6.70 12.81
N TYR A 130 10.60 6.48 14.11
CA TYR A 130 9.70 7.16 15.03
C TYR A 130 10.43 7.66 16.28
N SER A 131 9.83 8.65 16.94
CA SER A 131 10.16 9.05 18.29
C SER A 131 8.95 8.84 19.21
N LYS A 132 9.21 8.46 20.46
CA LYS A 132 8.20 8.18 21.48
C LYS A 132 8.35 9.16 22.63
N GLN A 133 7.24 9.83 22.98
CA GLN A 133 7.16 10.73 24.13
C GLN A 133 6.08 10.21 25.07
N VAL A 134 6.45 9.91 26.30
CA VAL A 134 5.54 9.37 27.32
C VAL A 134 5.23 10.45 28.35
N SER A 135 3.98 10.53 28.76
CA SER A 135 3.50 11.40 29.84
C SER A 135 2.42 10.67 30.64
N ASP A 136 2.03 11.21 31.79
CA ASP A 136 1.08 10.56 32.71
C ASP A 136 -0.29 10.25 32.10
N THR A 137 -0.69 10.97 31.05
CA THR A 137 -2.03 10.86 30.46
C THR A 137 -2.05 10.31 29.03
N GLN A 138 -0.88 10.21 28.39
CA GLN A 138 -0.78 9.82 26.97
C GLN A 138 0.65 9.42 26.59
N THR A 139 0.75 8.59 25.55
CA THR A 139 1.97 8.35 24.80
C THR A 139 1.81 8.90 23.39
N ARG A 140 2.78 9.68 22.92
CA ARG A 140 2.82 10.26 21.58
C ARG A 140 3.93 9.64 20.75
N PHE A 141 3.59 9.25 19.53
CA PHE A 141 4.51 8.79 18.51
C PHE A 141 4.56 9.84 17.39
N GLU A 142 5.76 10.30 17.04
CA GLU A 142 6.00 11.01 15.78
C GLU A 142 6.70 10.05 14.82
N ILE A 143 6.00 9.63 13.77
CA ILE A 143 6.50 8.75 12.72
C ILE A 143 6.91 9.62 11.53
N VAL A 144 8.08 9.37 10.96
CA VAL A 144 8.66 10.14 9.86
C VAL A 144 9.10 9.20 8.76
N ASN A 145 8.71 9.48 7.51
CA ASN A 145 9.33 8.88 6.34
C ASN A 145 10.63 9.62 6.03
N LYS A 146 11.76 8.92 6.07
CA LYS A 146 13.08 9.52 5.87
C LYS A 146 13.35 9.97 4.44
N PHE A 147 12.65 9.43 3.45
CA PHE A 147 12.84 9.73 2.04
C PHE A 147 11.84 10.78 1.56
N TYR A 148 10.58 10.65 1.96
CA TYR A 148 9.50 11.55 1.54
C TYR A 148 9.23 12.70 2.51
N LYS A 149 9.83 12.67 3.69
CA LYS A 149 9.79 13.72 4.72
C LYS A 149 8.37 14.04 5.24
N ASP A 150 7.37 13.23 4.92
CA ASP A 150 6.06 13.33 5.55
C ASP A 150 6.08 12.74 6.96
N LYS A 151 5.11 13.16 7.77
CA LYS A 151 5.00 12.83 9.18
C LYS A 151 3.59 12.41 9.55
N LEU A 152 3.51 11.51 10.52
CA LEU A 152 2.28 11.11 11.16
C LEU A 152 2.45 11.18 12.68
N HIS A 153 1.49 11.81 13.36
CA HIS A 153 1.43 11.86 14.81
C HIS A 153 0.35 10.89 15.29
N VAL A 154 0.71 9.98 16.18
CA VAL A 154 -0.23 9.05 16.81
C VAL A 154 -0.18 9.26 18.31
N THR A 155 -1.31 9.63 18.92
CA THR A 155 -1.42 9.84 20.38
C THR A 155 -2.33 8.78 20.96
N VAL A 156 -1.81 7.99 21.89
CA VAL A 156 -2.57 7.00 22.66
C VAL A 156 -2.80 7.55 24.05
N PHE A 157 -4.06 7.78 24.41
CA PHE A 157 -4.46 8.24 25.73
C PHE A 157 -4.63 7.06 26.70
N ILE A 158 -4.47 7.31 28.00
CA ILE A 158 -4.75 6.29 29.05
C ILE A 158 -6.17 5.74 29.00
N THR A 159 -7.11 6.50 28.40
CA THR A 159 -8.49 6.08 28.14
C THR A 159 -8.62 5.06 27.02
N LYS A 160 -7.50 4.60 26.43
CA LYS A 160 -7.45 3.76 25.22
C LYS A 160 -8.06 4.41 23.99
N THR A 161 -8.17 5.74 24.00
CA THR A 161 -8.48 6.54 22.81
C THR A 161 -7.20 6.75 22.03
N VAL A 162 -7.25 6.60 20.71
CA VAL A 162 -6.10 6.83 19.82
C VAL A 162 -6.45 7.92 18.81
N ASN A 163 -5.66 8.99 18.79
CA ASN A 163 -5.75 10.04 17.79
C ASN A 163 -4.63 9.87 16.77
N ILE A 164 -5.01 9.69 15.50
CA ILE A 164 -4.10 9.61 14.35
C ILE A 164 -4.21 10.92 13.59
N GLN A 165 -3.12 11.69 13.52
CA GLN A 165 -3.10 13.03 12.94
C GLN A 165 -1.97 13.19 11.93
N GLY A 166 -2.32 13.52 10.69
CA GLY A 166 -1.35 13.71 9.63
C GLY A 166 -1.99 13.88 8.25
N ARG A 167 -1.16 14.19 7.26
CA ARG A 167 -1.54 14.15 5.84
C ARG A 167 -1.65 12.69 5.41
N ARG A 168 -2.56 12.38 4.48
CA ARG A 168 -2.71 11.04 3.90
C ARG A 168 -1.65 10.77 2.84
N LEU A 169 -0.41 10.72 3.30
CA LEU A 169 0.79 10.40 2.53
C LEU A 169 1.36 9.07 3.03
N SER A 170 2.62 8.79 2.72
CA SER A 170 3.24 7.48 2.92
C SER A 170 3.24 6.99 4.37
N CYS A 171 3.44 7.86 5.37
CA CYS A 171 3.36 7.47 6.78
C CYS A 171 1.95 7.01 7.15
N TYR A 172 0.92 7.70 6.67
CA TYR A 172 -0.47 7.34 6.93
C TYR A 172 -0.84 6.02 6.25
N GLU A 173 -0.49 5.88 4.97
CA GLU A 173 -0.80 4.69 4.17
C GLU A 173 -0.14 3.44 4.75
N GLU A 174 1.15 3.51 5.09
CA GLU A 174 1.85 2.39 5.72
C GLU A 174 1.31 2.11 7.13
N PHE A 175 1.04 3.13 7.95
CA PHE A 175 0.45 2.93 9.28
C PHE A 175 -0.94 2.26 9.19
N ALA A 176 -1.80 2.72 8.28
CA ALA A 176 -3.11 2.12 8.02
C ALA A 176 -2.99 0.65 7.59
N PHE A 177 -2.01 0.34 6.74
CA PHE A 177 -1.72 -1.04 6.34
C PHE A 177 -1.29 -1.90 7.53
N GLN A 178 -0.40 -1.39 8.40
CA GLN A 178 0.06 -2.10 9.60
C GLN A 178 -1.05 -2.33 10.63
N MET A 179 -1.97 -1.38 10.75
CA MET A 179 -3.11 -1.50 11.64
C MET A 179 -4.19 -2.47 11.13
N THR A 180 -4.18 -2.88 9.86
CA THR A 180 -5.29 -3.64 9.24
C THR A 180 -5.65 -4.92 10.00
N ASP A 181 -4.67 -5.63 10.56
CA ASP A 181 -4.91 -6.86 11.32
C ASP A 181 -5.43 -6.64 12.74
N LEU A 182 -5.28 -5.42 13.27
CA LEU A 182 -5.71 -5.04 14.61
C LEU A 182 -7.12 -4.43 14.61
N LEU A 183 -7.51 -3.77 13.52
CA LEU A 183 -8.76 -3.02 13.46
C LEU A 183 -9.96 -3.93 13.24
N ASN A 184 -11.06 -3.63 13.93
CA ASN A 184 -12.37 -4.13 13.52
C ASN A 184 -12.82 -3.44 12.22
N THR A 185 -13.84 -3.99 11.55
CA THR A 185 -14.32 -3.48 10.26
C THR A 185 -14.74 -2.01 10.29
N ALA A 186 -15.34 -1.55 11.40
CA ALA A 186 -15.80 -0.16 11.55
C ALA A 186 -14.63 0.81 11.68
N ASP A 187 -13.66 0.49 12.51
CA ASP A 187 -12.45 1.30 12.68
C ASP A 187 -11.56 1.28 11.44
N LEU A 188 -11.49 0.13 10.75
CA LEU A 188 -10.81 0.01 9.47
C LEU A 188 -11.44 0.93 8.42
N ALA A 189 -12.77 1.00 8.35
CA ALA A 189 -13.46 1.96 7.47
C ALA A 189 -13.16 3.42 7.84
N LYS A 190 -13.10 3.77 9.13
CA LYS A 190 -12.70 5.13 9.56
C LYS A 190 -11.30 5.48 9.09
N VAL A 191 -10.34 4.55 9.22
CA VAL A 191 -8.96 4.74 8.77
C VAL A 191 -8.89 4.81 7.25
N ILE A 192 -9.55 3.92 6.52
CA ILE A 192 -9.46 3.83 5.06
C ILE A 192 -10.23 4.93 4.35
N SER A 193 -11.50 5.15 4.71
CA SER A 193 -12.45 5.91 3.89
C SER A 193 -13.17 7.02 4.65
N LYS A 194 -12.90 7.21 5.94
CA LYS A 194 -13.65 8.10 6.86
C LYS A 194 -15.17 7.88 6.80
N THR A 195 -15.60 6.71 6.35
CA THR A 195 -17.03 6.43 6.23
C THR A 195 -17.59 6.26 7.63
N ASP A 196 -18.67 6.98 7.93
CA ASP A 196 -19.36 6.83 9.19
C ASP A 196 -19.88 5.39 9.35
N GLU A 197 -19.89 4.90 10.59
CA GLU A 197 -20.30 3.54 10.95
C GLU A 197 -21.70 3.18 10.41
N THR A 198 -22.55 4.19 10.20
CA THR A 198 -23.93 4.05 9.69
C THR A 198 -24.01 3.34 8.34
N SER A 199 -23.00 3.49 7.47
CA SER A 199 -23.01 2.85 6.14
C SER A 199 -22.68 1.36 6.20
N ILE A 200 -21.88 0.94 7.20
CA ILE A 200 -21.51 -0.46 7.42
C ILE A 200 -22.68 -1.23 8.03
N GLN A 201 -23.44 -0.59 8.93
CA GLN A 201 -24.58 -1.19 9.64
C GLN A 201 -25.74 -1.62 8.72
N LEU A 202 -25.78 -1.14 7.47
CA LEU A 202 -26.81 -1.50 6.49
C LEU A 202 -26.55 -2.85 5.77
N LEU A 203 -25.40 -3.46 5.98
CA LEU A 203 -25.04 -4.73 5.35
C LEU A 203 -25.38 -5.92 6.24
N GLU A 204 -25.98 -6.97 5.66
CA GLU A 204 -26.19 -8.23 6.36
C GLU A 204 -24.93 -9.11 6.31
N PRO A 205 -24.21 -9.33 7.43
CA PRO A 205 -22.93 -10.04 7.41
C PRO A 205 -23.04 -11.48 6.88
N GLN A 206 -24.19 -12.13 7.10
CA GLN A 206 -24.42 -13.50 6.64
C GLN A 206 -24.45 -13.62 5.11
N MET A 207 -24.94 -12.60 4.39
CA MET A 207 -24.92 -12.60 2.93
C MET A 207 -23.50 -12.52 2.41
N LEU A 208 -22.65 -11.69 3.04
CA LEU A 208 -21.25 -11.52 2.68
C LEU A 208 -20.44 -12.79 2.98
N ILE A 209 -20.69 -13.45 4.11
CA ILE A 209 -20.08 -14.74 4.44
C ILE A 209 -20.42 -15.79 3.37
N LYS A 210 -21.69 -15.91 2.97
CA LYS A 210 -22.08 -16.84 1.89
C LYS A 210 -21.40 -16.52 0.56
N GLN A 211 -21.20 -15.24 0.25
CA GLN A 211 -20.46 -14.83 -0.95
C GLN A 211 -18.98 -15.24 -0.86
N LEU A 212 -18.35 -15.07 0.30
CA LEU A 212 -16.98 -15.52 0.53
C LEU A 212 -16.86 -17.04 0.44
N GLU A 213 -17.76 -17.78 1.09
CA GLU A 213 -17.83 -19.24 1.03
C GLU A 213 -17.91 -19.73 -0.42
N LYS A 214 -18.76 -19.10 -1.25
CA LYS A 214 -18.87 -19.43 -2.67
C LYS A 214 -17.61 -19.09 -3.46
N SER A 215 -16.99 -17.93 -3.18
CA SER A 215 -15.84 -17.44 -3.95
C SER A 215 -14.54 -18.18 -3.61
N LEU A 216 -14.45 -18.69 -2.39
CA LEU A 216 -13.30 -19.39 -1.82
C LEU A 216 -13.59 -20.87 -1.56
N ASP A 217 -14.62 -21.46 -2.17
CA ASP A 217 -14.86 -22.90 -2.11
C ASP A 217 -13.69 -23.66 -2.79
N PRO A 218 -13.21 -24.80 -2.25
CA PRO A 218 -13.60 -25.44 -0.98
C PRO A 218 -12.79 -25.00 0.25
N ILE A 219 -11.93 -23.98 0.10
CA ILE A 219 -10.89 -23.65 1.07
C ILE A 219 -11.38 -22.77 2.24
N TYR A 220 -12.50 -22.06 2.10
CA TYR A 220 -12.93 -21.04 3.08
C TYR A 220 -12.96 -21.58 4.53
N LYS A 221 -13.51 -22.79 4.72
CA LYS A 221 -13.59 -23.47 6.03
C LYS A 221 -12.24 -23.90 6.61
N HIS A 222 -11.19 -23.95 5.79
CA HIS A 222 -9.82 -24.29 6.21
C HIS A 222 -8.98 -23.07 6.52
N LEU A 223 -9.45 -21.88 6.16
CA LEU A 223 -8.78 -20.64 6.50
C LEU A 223 -8.85 -20.41 8.03
N PRO A 224 -7.76 -19.98 8.67
CA PRO A 224 -7.79 -19.49 10.05
C PRO A 224 -8.87 -18.43 10.27
N ASN A 225 -9.49 -18.44 11.45
CA ASN A 225 -10.54 -17.47 11.80
C ASN A 225 -10.09 -16.01 11.66
N SER A 226 -8.82 -15.70 11.88
CA SER A 226 -8.25 -14.37 11.65
C SER A 226 -8.31 -13.95 10.18
N ILE A 227 -7.94 -14.85 9.26
CA ILE A 227 -8.02 -14.62 7.81
C ILE A 227 -9.49 -14.49 7.37
N GLN A 228 -10.39 -15.34 7.86
CA GLN A 228 -11.83 -15.22 7.54
C GLN A 228 -12.40 -13.86 7.97
N LYS A 229 -12.01 -13.35 9.14
CA LYS A 229 -12.43 -12.02 9.62
C LYS A 229 -11.87 -10.89 8.76
N LEU A 230 -10.61 -10.99 8.32
CA LEU A 230 -10.01 -10.01 7.40
C LEU A 230 -10.71 -10.00 6.04
N LEU A 231 -11.00 -11.18 5.47
CA LEU A 231 -11.78 -11.31 4.24
C LEU A 231 -13.18 -10.70 4.38
N LEU A 232 -13.84 -10.92 5.52
CA LEU A 232 -15.14 -10.33 5.82
C LEU A 232 -15.05 -8.80 5.89
N SER A 233 -14.04 -8.25 6.56
CA SER A 233 -13.79 -6.80 6.57
C SER A 233 -13.56 -6.28 5.14
N SER A 234 -12.77 -6.99 4.36
CA SER A 234 -12.46 -6.65 2.97
C SER A 234 -13.70 -6.52 2.10
N ILE A 235 -14.52 -7.57 2.05
CA ILE A 235 -15.73 -7.60 1.23
C ILE A 235 -16.76 -6.58 1.74
N THR A 236 -16.83 -6.34 3.05
CA THR A 236 -17.70 -5.32 3.64
C THR A 236 -17.34 -3.94 3.13
N LEU A 237 -16.05 -3.56 3.19
CA LEU A 237 -15.58 -2.25 2.71
C LEU A 237 -15.89 -2.04 1.22
N LYS A 238 -15.62 -3.05 0.39
CA LYS A 238 -15.89 -3.00 -1.06
C LYS A 238 -17.39 -2.95 -1.37
N SER A 239 -18.23 -3.50 -0.49
CA SER A 239 -19.70 -3.50 -0.66
C SER A 239 -20.34 -2.13 -0.39
N ILE A 240 -19.70 -1.26 0.39
CA ILE A 240 -20.23 0.06 0.75
C ILE A 240 -20.07 1.09 -0.39
N ARG A 241 -19.41 0.70 -1.51
CA ARG A 241 -19.26 1.51 -2.74
C ARG A 241 -18.88 2.98 -2.48
N VAL A 242 -17.92 3.20 -1.59
CA VAL A 242 -17.43 4.53 -1.26
C VAL A 242 -16.65 5.10 -2.44
N SER A 243 -16.91 6.36 -2.79
CA SER A 243 -16.11 7.08 -3.80
C SER A 243 -14.79 7.51 -3.19
N LEU A 244 -13.71 6.82 -3.52
CA LEU A 244 -12.35 7.14 -3.08
C LEU A 244 -11.51 7.73 -4.24
N PRO A 245 -10.58 8.65 -3.95
CA PRO A 245 -9.64 9.15 -4.96
C PRO A 245 -8.63 8.08 -5.41
N ASP A 246 -8.37 7.09 -4.56
CA ASP A 246 -7.55 5.92 -4.82
C ASP A 246 -8.12 4.73 -4.01
N TYR A 247 -8.26 3.56 -4.65
CA TYR A 247 -8.92 2.39 -4.06
C TYR A 247 -7.92 1.34 -3.55
N SER A 248 -6.62 1.62 -3.57
CA SER A 248 -5.58 0.66 -3.17
C SER A 248 -5.76 0.18 -1.72
N CYS A 249 -6.22 1.08 -0.86
CA CYS A 249 -6.50 0.81 0.55
C CYS A 249 -7.60 -0.24 0.75
N LEU A 250 -8.53 -0.41 -0.20
CA LEU A 250 -9.56 -1.46 -0.11
C LEU A 250 -8.99 -2.88 -0.27
N VAL A 251 -7.76 -2.99 -0.80
CA VAL A 251 -7.08 -4.27 -1.02
C VAL A 251 -6.15 -4.62 0.15
N TYR A 252 -5.95 -3.71 1.13
CA TYR A 252 -5.07 -3.98 2.28
C TYR A 252 -5.47 -5.23 3.06
N PRO A 253 -6.76 -5.47 3.40
CA PRO A 253 -7.14 -6.69 4.09
C PRO A 253 -6.87 -7.94 3.27
N ASP A 254 -7.03 -7.88 1.94
CA ASP A 254 -6.77 -9.03 1.07
C ASP A 254 -5.26 -9.36 1.01
N LEU A 255 -4.40 -8.35 0.93
CA LEU A 255 -2.94 -8.54 0.97
C LEU A 255 -2.50 -9.14 2.31
N ARG A 256 -3.12 -8.70 3.41
CA ARG A 256 -2.90 -9.30 4.74
C ARG A 256 -3.38 -10.75 4.81
N CYS A 257 -4.49 -11.08 4.13
CA CYS A 257 -4.94 -12.46 4.02
C CYS A 257 -3.91 -13.35 3.33
N ILE A 258 -3.28 -12.90 2.24
CA ILE A 258 -2.20 -13.65 1.59
C ILE A 258 -1.00 -13.81 2.51
N GLU A 259 -0.53 -12.73 3.12
CA GLU A 259 0.61 -12.78 4.04
C GLU A 259 0.35 -13.77 5.18
N GLY A 260 -0.81 -13.66 5.83
CA GLY A 260 -1.24 -14.53 6.90
C GLY A 260 -1.39 -15.99 6.44
N ALA A 261 -1.89 -16.23 5.23
CA ALA A 261 -2.02 -17.57 4.67
C ALA A 261 -0.66 -18.23 4.43
N ILE A 262 0.30 -17.49 3.87
CA ILE A 262 1.67 -17.97 3.65
C ILE A 262 2.31 -18.30 5.00
N LYS A 263 2.26 -17.38 5.97
CA LYS A 263 2.79 -17.59 7.32
C LYS A 263 2.14 -18.80 7.99
N ASN A 264 0.81 -18.90 7.96
CA ASN A 264 0.07 -20.01 8.56
C ASN A 264 0.53 -21.36 8.01
N ILE A 265 0.76 -21.46 6.70
CA ILE A 265 1.15 -22.73 6.07
C ILE A 265 2.63 -23.04 6.30
N LEU A 266 3.53 -22.06 6.21
CA LEU A 266 4.96 -22.27 6.48
C LEU A 266 5.18 -22.71 7.93
N TYR A 267 4.50 -22.09 8.89
CA TYR A 267 4.66 -22.43 10.31
C TYR A 267 3.86 -23.65 10.76
N CYS A 268 3.23 -24.39 9.83
CA CYS A 268 2.76 -25.75 10.09
C CYS A 268 3.90 -26.79 9.98
N PHE A 269 5.08 -26.40 9.50
CA PHE A 269 6.27 -27.26 9.44
C PHE A 269 7.17 -26.94 10.64
N ASP A 270 7.33 -27.89 11.57
CA ASP A 270 8.03 -27.68 12.85
C ASP A 270 9.50 -27.25 12.69
N ASP A 271 10.14 -27.62 11.58
CA ASP A 271 11.54 -27.30 11.28
C ASP A 271 11.73 -25.88 10.70
N ILE A 272 10.64 -25.15 10.44
CA ILE A 272 10.70 -23.75 9.99
C ILE A 272 10.64 -22.82 11.19
N GLU A 273 11.79 -22.21 11.52
CA GLU A 273 11.86 -21.18 12.56
C GLU A 273 10.99 -19.96 12.22
N TYR A 274 10.36 -19.39 13.25
CA TYR A 274 9.63 -18.15 13.12
C TYR A 274 10.58 -17.00 12.78
N LYS A 275 10.41 -16.41 11.59
CA LYS A 275 11.23 -15.31 11.05
C LYS A 275 10.34 -14.30 10.34
N GLU A 276 10.94 -13.19 9.91
CA GLU A 276 10.24 -12.32 8.99
C GLU A 276 9.99 -13.03 7.67
N LEU A 277 8.81 -12.80 7.09
CA LEU A 277 8.41 -13.56 5.90
C LEU A 277 9.40 -13.37 4.75
N GLY A 278 9.99 -12.18 4.60
CA GLY A 278 11.01 -11.91 3.60
C GLY A 278 12.31 -12.66 3.80
N ASP A 279 12.64 -13.09 5.01
CA ASP A 279 13.85 -13.86 5.29
C ASP A 279 13.74 -15.31 4.83
N LEU A 280 12.53 -15.79 4.51
CA LEU A 280 12.29 -17.14 4.00
C LEU A 280 12.40 -17.23 2.47
N PHE A 281 12.48 -16.08 1.79
CA PHE A 281 12.51 -15.99 0.33
C PHE A 281 13.78 -15.27 -0.17
N GLU A 282 14.14 -15.52 -1.42
CA GLU A 282 15.19 -14.82 -2.17
C GLU A 282 14.61 -14.29 -3.49
N TYR A 283 15.09 -13.14 -3.96
CA TYR A 283 14.64 -12.55 -5.22
C TYR A 283 15.48 -13.07 -6.40
N LYS A 284 14.80 -13.61 -7.42
CA LYS A 284 15.40 -14.04 -8.69
C LYS A 284 14.80 -13.25 -9.84
N LYS A 285 15.64 -12.50 -10.57
CA LYS A 285 15.23 -11.59 -11.66
C LYS A 285 14.27 -12.20 -12.70
N CYS A 286 14.39 -13.50 -12.98
CA CYS A 286 13.56 -14.17 -14.00
C CYS A 286 12.27 -14.80 -13.45
N THR A 287 12.20 -15.09 -12.14
CA THR A 287 11.14 -15.91 -11.55
C THR A 287 10.44 -15.24 -10.36
N GLY A 288 10.84 -14.02 -10.01
CA GLY A 288 10.34 -13.31 -8.84
C GLY A 288 10.93 -13.82 -7.54
N HIS A 289 10.17 -13.69 -6.46
CA HIS A 289 10.57 -14.20 -5.15
C HIS A 289 10.34 -15.71 -5.07
N VAL A 290 11.36 -16.43 -4.60
CA VAL A 290 11.30 -17.88 -4.42
C VAL A 290 11.77 -18.27 -3.03
N LEU A 291 11.20 -19.32 -2.45
CA LEU A 291 11.65 -19.89 -1.18
C LEU A 291 13.13 -20.29 -1.27
N LYS A 292 13.84 -20.09 -0.16
CA LYS A 292 15.22 -20.56 -0.02
C LYS A 292 15.28 -22.08 -0.01
N GLN A 293 16.41 -22.63 -0.48
CA GLN A 293 16.58 -24.06 -0.75
C GLN A 293 16.38 -24.94 0.50
N ASP A 294 16.87 -24.50 1.65
CA ASP A 294 16.67 -25.14 2.96
C ASP A 294 15.18 -25.27 3.32
N ILE A 295 14.39 -24.23 3.05
CA ILE A 295 12.94 -24.25 3.28
C ILE A 295 12.21 -25.17 2.29
N VAL A 296 12.65 -25.18 1.01
CA VAL A 296 12.09 -26.07 -0.02
C VAL A 296 12.27 -27.53 0.36
N GLU A 297 13.44 -27.89 0.91
CA GLU A 297 13.76 -29.25 1.37
C GLU A 297 12.88 -29.69 2.54
N ILE A 298 12.59 -28.79 3.50
CA ILE A 298 11.67 -29.05 4.61
C ILE A 298 10.24 -29.30 4.11
N ILE A 299 9.74 -28.46 3.20
CA ILE A 299 8.35 -28.55 2.72
C ILE A 299 8.13 -29.82 1.88
N ASN A 300 9.12 -30.18 1.05
CA ASN A 300 9.13 -31.39 0.22
C ASN A 300 7.83 -31.63 -0.57
N LYS A 301 7.20 -30.55 -1.07
CA LYS A 301 5.97 -30.58 -1.88
C LYS A 301 6.10 -29.55 -3.00
N GLU A 302 6.53 -29.99 -4.18
CA GLU A 302 6.82 -29.11 -5.32
C GLU A 302 5.62 -28.22 -5.70
N ALA A 303 4.41 -28.78 -5.73
CA ALA A 303 3.20 -28.03 -6.01
C ALA A 303 2.96 -26.90 -4.98
N LEU A 304 3.17 -27.18 -3.70
CA LEU A 304 3.00 -26.18 -2.64
C LEU A 304 4.07 -25.09 -2.72
N VAL A 305 5.33 -25.46 -2.93
CA VAL A 305 6.44 -24.51 -3.11
C VAL A 305 6.15 -23.56 -4.28
N LYS A 306 5.66 -24.09 -5.41
CA LYS A 306 5.28 -23.30 -6.57
C LYS A 306 4.19 -22.27 -6.24
N GLU A 307 3.13 -22.68 -5.56
CA GLU A 307 2.03 -21.78 -5.18
C GLU A 307 2.46 -20.75 -4.13
N LEU A 308 3.31 -21.12 -3.17
CA LEU A 308 3.89 -20.19 -2.18
C LEU A 308 4.76 -19.12 -2.87
N ASN A 309 5.61 -19.50 -3.82
CA ASN A 309 6.44 -18.56 -4.58
C ASN A 309 5.59 -17.56 -5.38
N LYS A 310 4.52 -18.03 -6.03
CA LYS A 310 3.57 -17.17 -6.74
C LYS A 310 2.87 -16.20 -5.80
N ALA A 311 2.31 -16.70 -4.69
CA ALA A 311 1.57 -15.90 -3.73
C ALA A 311 2.47 -14.84 -3.08
N TYR A 312 3.68 -15.21 -2.68
CA TYR A 312 4.62 -14.27 -2.09
C TYR A 312 5.15 -13.25 -3.10
N SER A 313 5.44 -13.66 -4.34
CA SER A 313 5.80 -12.73 -5.41
C SER A 313 4.68 -11.72 -5.69
N PHE A 314 3.43 -12.17 -5.75
CA PHE A 314 2.28 -11.28 -5.89
C PHE A 314 2.17 -10.31 -4.71
N TYR A 315 2.25 -10.81 -3.48
CA TYR A 315 2.21 -9.99 -2.27
C TYR A 315 3.33 -8.94 -2.26
N CYS A 316 4.57 -9.31 -2.54
CA CYS A 316 5.69 -8.38 -2.60
C CYS A 316 5.52 -7.35 -3.70
N ASN A 317 5.11 -7.77 -4.90
CA ASN A 317 4.91 -6.85 -6.02
C ASN A 317 3.82 -5.83 -5.71
N HIS A 318 2.71 -6.23 -5.10
CA HIS A 318 1.60 -5.32 -4.79
C HIS A 318 1.80 -4.54 -3.50
N ARG A 319 2.36 -5.12 -2.44
CA ARG A 319 2.76 -4.35 -1.25
C ARG A 319 3.85 -3.35 -1.63
N HIS A 320 4.82 -3.72 -2.44
CA HIS A 320 5.79 -2.75 -2.92
C HIS A 320 5.06 -1.74 -3.82
N SER A 321 4.48 -2.11 -4.96
CA SER A 321 3.90 -1.16 -5.94
C SER A 321 2.79 -0.26 -5.42
N LEU A 322 1.91 -0.74 -4.53
CA LEU A 322 0.85 0.08 -3.93
C LEU A 322 1.41 1.13 -2.97
N PHE A 323 2.64 0.94 -2.46
CA PHE A 323 3.29 1.87 -1.55
C PHE A 323 4.50 2.62 -2.17
N HIS A 324 5.31 2.00 -3.05
CA HIS A 324 6.50 2.52 -3.79
C HIS A 324 6.84 1.61 -5.00
N MET A 325 7.26 2.14 -6.16
CA MET A 325 7.94 1.30 -7.17
C MET A 325 9.44 1.58 -7.25
N ALA A 326 10.22 0.49 -7.16
CA ALA A 326 11.52 0.31 -7.83
C ALA A 326 11.32 -0.24 -9.26
N GLU A 327 12.33 -0.09 -10.12
CA GLU A 327 12.37 -0.10 -11.60
C GLU A 327 11.84 -1.33 -12.39
N ILE A 328 10.76 -2.01 -11.99
CA ILE A 328 10.22 -3.16 -12.76
C ILE A 328 8.94 -2.75 -13.53
N VAL A 329 9.07 -2.76 -14.85
CA VAL A 329 8.21 -2.11 -15.87
C VAL A 329 6.81 -2.75 -16.04
N ASP A 330 6.45 -3.82 -15.34
CA ASP A 330 5.26 -4.63 -15.73
C ASP A 330 4.11 -4.75 -14.71
N ALA A 331 4.14 -4.05 -13.56
CA ALA A 331 3.09 -4.16 -12.53
C ALA A 331 2.46 -2.82 -12.09
N SER A 332 2.59 -1.77 -12.90
CA SER A 332 2.01 -0.46 -12.58
C SER A 332 0.56 -0.39 -13.08
N ARG A 333 -0.38 -0.72 -12.19
CA ARG A 333 -1.77 -0.28 -12.35
C ARG A 333 -2.25 0.27 -11.02
N LEU A 334 -2.09 1.57 -10.85
CA LEU A 334 -2.94 2.39 -9.97
C LEU A 334 -4.35 1.78 -9.86
N VAL A 335 -4.78 1.47 -8.63
CA VAL A 335 -6.14 1.00 -8.31
C VAL A 335 -7.07 2.21 -8.34
N SER A 336 -7.32 2.68 -9.56
CA SER A 336 -7.99 3.94 -9.85
C SER A 336 -9.51 3.89 -9.68
N ASN A 337 -10.08 2.70 -9.54
CA ASN A 337 -11.52 2.49 -9.37
C ASN A 337 -11.78 1.21 -8.57
N LEU A 338 -13.04 1.05 -8.16
CA LEU A 338 -13.50 -0.10 -7.38
C LEU A 338 -13.36 -1.42 -8.16
N ASP A 339 -13.63 -1.42 -9.47
CA ASP A 339 -13.57 -2.63 -10.29
C ASP A 339 -12.15 -3.23 -10.30
N LYS A 340 -11.12 -2.40 -10.46
CA LYS A 340 -9.72 -2.85 -10.33
C LYS A 340 -9.39 -3.42 -8.95
N ALA A 341 -9.98 -2.86 -7.89
CA ALA A 341 -9.78 -3.39 -6.54
C ALA A 341 -10.44 -4.78 -6.41
N ILE A 342 -11.60 -4.97 -7.04
CA ILE A 342 -12.29 -6.27 -7.12
C ILE A 342 -11.47 -7.27 -7.94
N ASP A 343 -10.95 -6.87 -9.11
CA ASP A 343 -10.09 -7.73 -9.94
C ASP A 343 -8.86 -8.24 -9.14
N LEU A 344 -8.18 -7.34 -8.41
CA LEU A 344 -7.07 -7.72 -7.53
C LEU A 344 -7.52 -8.65 -6.39
N THR A 345 -8.73 -8.47 -5.88
CA THR A 345 -9.30 -9.36 -4.86
C THR A 345 -9.49 -10.77 -5.41
N ASP A 346 -9.99 -10.88 -6.65
CA ASP A 346 -10.22 -12.17 -7.31
C ASP A 346 -8.89 -12.89 -7.59
N ASP A 347 -7.86 -12.16 -8.02
CA ASP A 347 -6.50 -12.68 -8.15
C ASP A 347 -5.98 -13.22 -6.80
N ILE A 348 -6.20 -12.46 -5.73
CA ILE A 348 -5.83 -12.87 -4.36
C ILE A 348 -6.59 -14.14 -3.94
N TYR A 349 -7.89 -14.23 -4.23
CA TYR A 349 -8.68 -15.42 -3.91
C TYR A 349 -8.19 -16.65 -4.67
N ASN A 350 -7.76 -16.48 -5.92
CA ASN A 350 -7.16 -17.56 -6.71
C ASN A 350 -5.82 -18.01 -6.15
N LEU A 351 -4.98 -17.09 -5.65
CA LEU A 351 -3.75 -17.43 -4.95
C LEU A 351 -4.01 -18.18 -3.64
N LEU A 352 -4.95 -17.71 -2.83
CA LEU A 352 -5.36 -18.41 -1.60
C LEU A 352 -5.83 -19.84 -1.92
N LYS A 353 -6.68 -20.00 -2.95
CA LYS A 353 -7.12 -21.31 -3.44
C LYS A 353 -5.94 -22.19 -3.84
N GLY A 354 -5.00 -21.67 -4.64
CA GLY A 354 -3.81 -22.41 -5.08
C GLY A 354 -2.99 -22.94 -3.89
N VAL A 355 -2.66 -22.07 -2.95
CA VAL A 355 -1.82 -22.43 -1.79
C VAL A 355 -2.52 -23.47 -0.90
N TYR A 356 -3.79 -23.27 -0.54
CA TYR A 356 -4.51 -24.21 0.32
C TYR A 356 -4.87 -25.53 -0.38
N LYS A 357 -5.18 -25.52 -1.68
CA LYS A 357 -5.35 -26.75 -2.46
C LYS A 357 -4.06 -27.58 -2.50
N ALA A 358 -2.93 -26.93 -2.78
CA ALA A 358 -1.63 -27.60 -2.79
C ALA A 358 -1.20 -28.12 -1.41
N HIS A 359 -1.58 -27.42 -0.33
CA HIS A 359 -1.28 -27.85 1.03
C HIS A 359 -2.11 -29.06 1.47
N HIS A 360 -3.43 -29.05 1.20
CA HIS A 360 -4.37 -30.09 1.62
C HIS A 360 -4.56 -31.24 0.61
N GLY A 361 -4.01 -31.13 -0.61
CA GLY A 361 -4.10 -32.17 -1.63
C GLY A 361 -5.44 -32.23 -2.35
N TYR A 362 -6.17 -31.11 -2.45
CA TYR A 362 -7.39 -31.04 -3.25
C TYR A 362 -7.04 -31.17 -4.75
N SER A 363 -7.60 -32.17 -5.42
CA SER A 363 -7.53 -32.30 -6.88
C SER A 363 -8.50 -31.32 -7.55
N ASP A 364 -8.13 -30.78 -8.71
CA ASP A 364 -8.98 -29.86 -9.49
C ASP A 364 -10.25 -30.51 -10.06
#